data_AF-A0ABD3LSB3-F1
#
_entry.id   AF-A0ABD3LSB3-F1
#
_cell.length_a   1.000
_cell.length_b   1.000
_cell.length_c   1.000
_cell.angle_alpha   90.00
_cell.angle_beta   90.00
_cell.angle_gamma   90.00
#
_symmetry.space_group_name_H-M   'P 1'
#
loop_
_entity.id
_entity.type
_entity.pdbx_description
1 polymer ?
#
loop_
_entity_poly.entity_id
_entity_poly.type
_entity_poly.pdbx_seq_one_letter_code
_entity_poly.pdbx_strand_id
1 'polypeptide(L)'
;MDPATLLRRKFDAYRMAQDAWTQNQFNIELTKQERQEYHDSYMTAITNLNLSMQLIRQEELLVLGSITEARAFVGLWPQFLANRGNLNRVHIGNMSTGSRAVVRRWLEDRGFIPEQTNLVFLVPAK
;
A
#
# COMPACT_ATOMS: atom_id res chain seq x y z
N MET A 1 1.24 -10.27 13.19
CA MET A 1 1.68 -9.92 11.82
C MET A 1 1.84 -8.41 11.80
N ASP A 2 2.97 -7.89 11.35
CA ASP A 2 3.20 -6.43 11.30
C ASP A 2 2.24 -5.75 10.29
N PRO A 3 1.69 -4.56 10.59
CA PRO A 3 0.75 -3.86 9.70
C PRO A 3 1.28 -3.63 8.27
N ALA A 4 2.57 -3.41 8.08
CA ALA A 4 3.15 -3.22 6.74
C ALA A 4 3.18 -4.54 5.94
N THR A 5 3.47 -5.66 6.61
CA THR A 5 3.38 -7.01 6.01
C THR A 5 1.94 -7.36 5.64
N LEU A 6 0.98 -7.02 6.51
CA LEU A 6 -0.44 -7.21 6.22
C LEU A 6 -0.85 -6.37 5.00
N LEU A 7 -0.47 -5.09 4.96
CA LEU A 7 -0.76 -4.19 3.84
C LEU A 7 -0.18 -4.72 2.52
N ARG A 8 1.09 -5.16 2.54
CA ARG A 8 1.74 -5.74 1.37
C ARG A 8 0.98 -6.97 0.86
N ARG A 9 0.58 -7.88 1.74
CA ARG A 9 -0.23 -9.05 1.36
C ARG A 9 -1.57 -8.65 0.74
N LYS A 10 -2.23 -7.61 1.26
CA LYS A 10 -3.49 -7.11 0.68
C LYS A 10 -3.27 -6.43 -0.68
N PHE A 11 -2.15 -5.73 -0.85
CA PHE A 11 -1.78 -5.14 -2.13
C PHE A 11 -1.51 -6.21 -3.20
N ASP A 12 -0.71 -7.22 -2.87
CA ASP A 12 -0.39 -8.32 -3.79
C ASP A 12 -1.67 -9.07 -4.19
N ALA A 13 -2.56 -9.34 -3.23
CA ALA A 13 -3.87 -9.96 -3.50
C ALA A 13 -4.76 -9.09 -4.40
N TYR A 14 -4.82 -7.78 -4.17
CA TYR A 14 -5.56 -6.85 -5.02
C TYR A 14 -5.01 -6.84 -6.45
N ARG A 15 -3.69 -6.72 -6.61
CA ARG A 15 -3.05 -6.70 -7.95
C ARG A 15 -3.32 -7.98 -8.71
N MET A 16 -3.15 -9.15 -8.07
CA MET A 16 -3.43 -10.44 -8.71
C MET A 16 -4.89 -10.57 -9.12
N ALA A 17 -5.84 -10.15 -8.27
CA ALA A 17 -7.26 -10.19 -8.57
C ALA A 17 -7.65 -9.21 -9.69
N GLN A 18 -7.03 -8.02 -9.72
CA GLN A 18 -7.22 -7.03 -10.79
C GLN A 18 -6.72 -7.55 -12.14
N ASP A 19 -5.53 -8.12 -12.18
CA ASP A 19 -4.93 -8.71 -13.39
C ASP A 19 -5.83 -9.85 -13.91
N ALA A 20 -6.26 -10.75 -13.00
CA ALA A 20 -7.16 -11.86 -13.34
C ALA A 20 -8.51 -11.38 -13.86
N TRP A 21 -9.16 -10.40 -13.21
CA TRP A 21 -10.42 -9.83 -13.69
C TRP A 21 -10.25 -9.18 -15.07
N THR A 22 -9.20 -8.39 -15.26
CA THR A 22 -8.95 -7.67 -16.52
C THR A 22 -8.77 -8.62 -17.69
N GLN A 23 -8.06 -9.74 -17.49
CA GLN A 23 -7.84 -10.76 -18.50
C GLN A 23 -9.11 -11.55 -18.84
N ASN A 24 -10.04 -11.70 -17.89
CA ASN A 24 -11.15 -12.66 -17.99
C ASN A 24 -12.54 -12.04 -18.16
N GLN A 25 -12.71 -10.74 -17.91
CA GLN A 25 -14.03 -10.07 -17.98
C GLN A 25 -14.70 -10.18 -19.37
N PHE A 26 -13.91 -10.29 -20.44
CA PHE A 26 -14.38 -10.45 -21.82
C PHE A 26 -14.09 -11.83 -22.41
N ASN A 27 -13.59 -12.78 -21.60
CA ASN A 27 -13.30 -14.11 -22.09
C ASN A 27 -14.62 -14.85 -22.40
N ILE A 28 -14.81 -15.19 -23.67
CA ILE A 28 -16.02 -15.88 -24.18
C ILE A 28 -16.05 -17.36 -23.82
N GLU A 29 -14.91 -17.95 -23.45
CA GLU A 29 -14.79 -19.34 -23.03
C GLU A 29 -15.28 -19.54 -21.60
N LEU A 30 -15.39 -18.47 -20.82
CA LEU A 30 -15.88 -18.52 -19.45
C LEU A 30 -17.41 -18.45 -19.39
N THR A 31 -17.97 -19.31 -18.55
CA THR A 31 -19.36 -19.23 -18.13
C THR A 31 -19.63 -17.90 -17.42
N LYS A 32 -20.92 -17.54 -17.31
CA LYS A 32 -21.32 -16.36 -16.52
C LYS A 32 -20.91 -16.49 -15.05
N GLN A 33 -20.95 -17.70 -14.51
CA GLN A 33 -20.58 -17.94 -13.12
C GLN A 33 -19.08 -17.74 -12.89
N GLU A 34 -18.21 -18.30 -13.73
CA GLU A 34 -16.76 -18.13 -13.58
C GLU A 34 -16.34 -16.67 -13.69
N ARG A 35 -16.96 -15.90 -14.60
CA ARG A 35 -16.75 -14.46 -14.68
C ARG A 35 -17.20 -13.75 -13.40
N GLN A 36 -18.34 -14.15 -12.83
CA GLN A 36 -18.81 -13.61 -11.56
C GLN A 36 -17.81 -13.91 -10.42
N GLU A 37 -17.21 -15.10 -10.40
CA GLU A 37 -16.22 -15.47 -9.38
C GLU A 37 -14.94 -14.61 -9.45
N TYR A 38 -14.45 -14.29 -10.66
CA TYR A 38 -13.34 -13.34 -10.83
C TYR A 38 -13.71 -11.93 -10.36
N HIS A 39 -14.93 -11.48 -10.70
CA HIS A 39 -15.44 -10.18 -10.26
C HIS A 39 -15.54 -10.11 -8.73
N ASP A 40 -16.12 -11.14 -8.09
CA ASP A 40 -16.31 -11.19 -6.65
C ASP A 40 -14.98 -11.28 -5.90
N SER A 41 -14.01 -12.00 -6.46
CA SER A 41 -12.63 -12.05 -5.95
C SER A 41 -11.96 -10.69 -6.00
N TYR A 42 -12.12 -9.96 -7.10
CA TYR A 42 -11.63 -8.58 -7.24
C TYR A 42 -12.31 -7.63 -6.23
N MET A 43 -13.64 -7.70 -6.10
CA MET A 43 -14.41 -6.87 -5.15
C MET A 43 -14.08 -7.18 -3.68
N THR A 44 -13.75 -8.43 -3.37
CA THR A 44 -13.28 -8.83 -2.04
C THR A 44 -11.88 -8.28 -1.76
N ALA A 45 -10.98 -8.35 -2.74
CA ALA A 45 -9.61 -7.87 -2.60
C ALA A 45 -9.56 -6.34 -2.40
N ILE A 46 -10.35 -5.57 -3.16
CA ILE A 46 -10.45 -4.12 -3.00
C ILE A 46 -11.05 -3.73 -1.64
N THR A 47 -12.07 -4.45 -1.16
CA THR A 47 -12.68 -4.21 0.16
C THR A 47 -11.66 -4.44 1.28
N ASN A 48 -10.93 -5.55 1.23
CA ASN A 48 -9.90 -5.88 2.22
C ASN A 48 -8.72 -4.89 2.22
N LEU A 49 -8.32 -4.43 1.04
CA LEU A 49 -7.31 -3.39 0.89
C LEU A 49 -7.79 -2.08 1.52
N ASN A 50 -9.02 -1.65 1.22
CA ASN A 50 -9.61 -0.43 1.77
C ASN A 50 -9.71 -0.46 3.30
N LEU A 51 -10.13 -1.58 3.89
CA LEU A 51 -10.17 -1.74 5.35
C LEU A 51 -8.76 -1.61 5.97
N SER A 52 -7.77 -2.27 5.38
CA SER A 52 -6.38 -2.19 5.86
C SER A 52 -5.84 -0.77 5.77
N MET A 53 -6.23 -0.04 4.73
CA MET A 53 -5.86 1.35 4.61
C MET A 53 -6.62 2.30 5.53
N GLN A 54 -7.89 2.03 5.85
CA GLN A 54 -8.63 2.81 6.84
C GLN A 54 -7.94 2.74 8.21
N LEU A 55 -7.43 1.57 8.58
CA LEU A 55 -6.62 1.41 9.79
C LEU A 55 -5.37 2.29 9.74
N ILE A 56 -4.63 2.28 8.63
CA ILE A 56 -3.46 3.15 8.45
C ILE A 56 -3.80 4.64 8.53
N ARG A 57 -4.98 5.06 8.05
CA ARG A 57 -5.45 6.46 8.15
C ARG A 57 -5.76 6.89 9.58
N GLN A 58 -6.00 5.96 10.50
CA GLN A 58 -6.22 6.27 11.92
C GLN A 58 -4.89 6.51 12.64
N GLU A 59 -3.78 6.01 12.09
CA GLU A 59 -2.44 6.19 12.62
C GLU A 59 -1.85 7.55 12.24
N GLU A 60 -1.19 8.21 13.19
CA GLU A 60 -0.45 9.45 12.89
C GLU A 60 0.86 9.17 12.16
N LEU A 61 1.46 7.99 12.41
CA LEU A 61 2.77 7.59 11.92
C LEU A 61 2.71 6.20 11.28
N LEU A 62 3.19 6.10 10.04
CA LEU A 62 3.44 4.82 9.39
C LEU A 62 4.95 4.53 9.32
N VAL A 63 5.36 3.33 9.69
CA VAL A 63 6.74 2.85 9.52
C VAL A 63 6.83 1.94 8.29
N LEU A 64 7.71 2.27 7.35
CA LEU A 64 8.02 1.47 6.17
C LEU A 64 9.37 0.76 6.39
N GLY A 65 9.34 -0.56 6.61
CA GLY A 65 10.52 -1.37 6.92
C GLY A 65 11.32 -1.83 5.69
N SER A 66 10.71 -1.84 4.50
CA SER A 66 11.39 -2.25 3.25
C SER A 66 11.05 -1.39 2.03
N ILE A 67 11.92 -1.43 1.01
CA ILE A 67 11.69 -0.74 -0.27
C ILE A 67 10.42 -1.26 -0.97
N THR A 68 10.05 -2.52 -0.75
CA THR A 68 8.84 -3.11 -1.33
C THR A 68 7.58 -2.56 -0.67
N GLU A 69 7.57 -2.43 0.66
CA GLU A 69 6.47 -1.79 1.39
C GLU A 69 6.30 -0.34 0.98
N ALA A 70 7.41 0.40 0.87
CA ALA A 70 7.41 1.78 0.40
C ALA A 70 6.84 1.92 -1.01
N ARG A 71 7.26 1.05 -1.95
CA ARG A 71 6.74 1.04 -3.32
C ARG A 71 5.24 0.74 -3.35
N ALA A 72 4.78 -0.24 -2.57
CA ALA A 72 3.35 -0.59 -2.48
C ALA A 72 2.53 0.58 -1.93
N PHE A 73 2.99 1.20 -0.84
CA PHE A 73 2.34 2.37 -0.23
C PHE A 73 2.26 3.56 -1.19
N VAL A 74 3.36 3.92 -1.85
CA VAL A 74 3.40 5.01 -2.85
C VAL A 74 2.51 4.69 -4.06
N GLY A 75 2.46 3.43 -4.49
CA GLY A 75 1.60 2.99 -5.59
C GLY A 75 0.12 3.26 -5.33
N LEU A 76 -0.31 3.13 -4.07
CA LEU A 76 -1.70 3.38 -3.65
C LEU A 76 -2.02 4.86 -3.46
N TRP A 77 -1.01 5.70 -3.30
CA TRP A 77 -1.18 7.10 -2.93
C TRP A 77 -2.13 7.95 -3.81
N PRO A 78 -2.29 7.74 -5.13
CA PRO A 78 -3.24 8.52 -5.93
C PRO A 78 -4.68 8.38 -5.43
N GLN A 79 -5.02 7.22 -4.85
CA GLN A 79 -6.34 6.94 -4.27
C GLN A 79 -6.48 7.52 -2.85
N PHE A 80 -5.37 7.95 -2.22
CA PHE A 80 -5.31 8.50 -0.85
C PHE A 80 -5.30 10.02 -0.80
N LEU A 81 -4.88 10.70 -1.88
CA LEU A 81 -4.71 12.15 -1.93
C LEU A 81 -5.97 12.93 -1.50
N ALA A 82 -7.17 12.40 -1.79
CA ALA A 82 -8.41 13.07 -1.44
C ALA A 82 -8.75 13.00 0.07
N ASN A 83 -8.25 11.99 0.80
CA ASN A 83 -8.55 11.83 2.23
C ASN A 83 -7.51 10.94 2.93
N ARG A 84 -6.42 11.56 3.40
CA ARG A 84 -5.33 10.88 4.14
C ARG A 84 -5.65 10.56 5.61
N GLY A 85 -6.79 11.02 6.14
CA GLY A 85 -7.11 10.91 7.55
C GLY A 85 -6.06 11.59 8.44
N ASN A 86 -5.67 10.92 9.53
CA ASN A 86 -4.70 11.40 10.51
C ASN A 86 -3.25 11.13 10.10
N LEU A 87 -3.02 10.36 9.03
CA LEU A 87 -1.68 10.00 8.59
C LEU A 87 -0.95 11.24 8.06
N ASN A 88 -0.07 11.77 8.90
CA ASN A 88 0.71 12.97 8.62
C ASN A 88 2.22 12.72 8.60
N ARG A 89 2.67 11.53 9.01
CA ARG A 89 4.09 11.19 9.15
C ARG A 89 4.38 9.78 8.63
N VAL A 90 5.51 9.63 7.93
CA VAL A 90 5.99 8.35 7.40
C VAL A 90 7.46 8.19 7.75
N HIS A 91 7.79 7.17 8.55
CA HIS A 91 9.15 6.81 8.88
C HIS A 91 9.66 5.74 7.91
N ILE A 92 10.83 5.98 7.32
CA ILE A 92 11.53 5.00 6.49
C ILE A 92 12.52 4.27 7.41
N GLY A 93 12.20 3.03 7.75
CA GLY A 93 12.95 2.19 8.70
C GLY A 93 14.30 1.69 8.17
N ASN A 94 14.70 0.48 8.59
CA ASN A 94 16.01 -0.10 8.32
C ASN A 94 16.26 -0.40 6.84
N MET A 95 16.64 0.64 6.08
CA MET A 95 17.07 0.54 4.69
C MET A 95 18.43 1.22 4.49
N SER A 96 19.14 0.82 3.44
CA SER A 96 20.38 1.51 3.03
C SER A 96 20.12 3.00 2.82
N THR A 97 21.14 3.85 3.03
CA THR A 97 21.01 5.32 2.84
C THR A 97 20.52 5.66 1.43
N GLY A 98 20.98 4.94 0.39
CA GLY A 98 20.50 5.10 -0.98
C GLY A 98 19.02 4.74 -1.13
N SER A 99 18.59 3.60 -0.59
CA SER A 99 17.18 3.19 -0.63
C SER A 99 16.27 4.16 0.12
N ARG A 100 16.72 4.71 1.26
CA ARG A 100 15.98 5.74 2.01
C ARG A 100 15.80 7.01 1.19
N ALA A 101 16.85 7.48 0.52
CA ALA A 101 16.76 8.65 -0.35
C ALA A 101 15.77 8.45 -1.51
N VAL A 102 15.77 7.25 -2.12
CA VAL A 102 14.81 6.90 -3.19
C VAL A 102 13.37 6.91 -2.68
N VAL A 103 13.09 6.24 -1.56
CA VAL A 103 11.75 6.19 -0.97
C VAL A 103 11.27 7.57 -0.55
N ARG A 104 12.16 8.38 0.04
CA ARG A 104 11.86 9.77 0.41
C ARG A 104 11.39 10.56 -0.80
N ARG A 105 12.16 10.52 -1.89
CA ARG A 105 11.80 11.22 -3.12
C ARG A 105 10.42 10.80 -3.63
N TRP A 106 10.11 9.50 -3.60
CA TRP A 106 8.79 9.02 -3.99
C TRP A 106 7.65 9.55 -3.11
N LEU A 107 7.88 9.74 -1.81
CA LEU A 107 6.88 10.29 -0.90
C LEU A 107 6.74 11.81 -1.11
N GLU A 108 7.84 12.52 -1.32
CA GLU A 108 7.85 13.95 -1.58
C GLU A 108 7.19 14.32 -2.91
N ASP A 109 7.44 13.54 -3.98
CA ASP A 109 6.74 13.64 -5.27
C ASP A 109 5.22 13.44 -5.13
N ARG A 110 4.78 12.88 -4.01
CA ARG A 110 3.38 12.59 -3.68
C ARG A 110 2.79 13.56 -2.65
N GLY A 111 3.51 14.62 -2.29
CA GLY A 111 3.02 15.72 -1.46
C GLY A 111 3.34 15.60 0.03
N PHE A 112 4.21 14.67 0.43
CA PHE A 112 4.83 14.74 1.75
C PHE A 112 5.91 15.83 1.78
N ILE A 113 6.01 16.56 2.89
CA ILE A 113 7.12 17.49 3.11
C ILE A 113 8.28 16.78 3.84
N PRO A 114 9.52 17.27 3.74
CA PRO A 114 10.69 16.63 4.36
C PRO A 114 10.53 16.33 5.86
N GLU A 115 9.84 17.19 6.61
CA GLU A 115 9.56 17.04 8.04
C GLU A 115 8.69 15.82 8.34
N GLN A 116 7.88 15.39 7.37
CA GLN A 116 7.00 14.23 7.49
C GLN A 116 7.71 12.91 7.15
N THR A 117 8.86 12.96 6.46
CA THR A 117 9.60 11.79 5.99
C THR A 117 10.96 11.60 6.66
N ASN A 118 11.52 12.65 7.28
CA ASN A 118 12.82 12.64 7.95
C ASN A 118 12.70 12.34 9.46
N LEU A 119 12.08 11.21 9.78
CA LEU A 119 11.88 10.79 11.17
C LEU A 119 13.04 9.91 11.61
N VAL A 120 13.72 10.30 12.69
CA VAL A 120 14.78 9.50 13.33
C VAL A 120 14.19 8.77 14.53
N PHE A 121 14.14 7.44 14.48
CA PHE A 121 13.89 6.62 15.66
C PHE A 121 15.22 6.16 16.23
N LEU A 122 15.56 6.64 17.42
CA LEU A 122 16.57 5.99 18.25
C LEU A 122 15.92 4.70 18.77
N VAL A 123 16.18 3.57 18.12
CA VAL A 123 15.89 2.27 18.72
C VAL A 123 16.89 2.13 19.87
N PRO A 124 16.44 1.95 21.13
CA PRO A 124 17.38 1.68 22.22
C PRO A 124 18.18 0.43 21.85
N ALA A 125 19.50 0.53 21.90
CA ALA A 125 20.36 -0.64 21.76
C ALA A 125 19.96 -1.64 22.86
N LYS A 126 19.65 -2.87 22.46
CA LYS A 126 19.48 -3.99 23.40
C LYS A 126 20.75 -4.23 24.18
#